data_AF-A0A4R8DG38-F1
#
_entry.id   AF-A0A4R8DG38-F1
#
_cell.length_a   1.000
_cell.length_b   1.000
_cell.length_c   1.000
_cell.angle_alpha   90.00
_cell.angle_beta   90.00
_cell.angle_gamma   90.00
#
_symmetry.space_group_name_H-M   'P 1'
#
loop_
_entity.id
_entity.type
_entity.pdbx_description
1 polymer ?
#
loop_
_entity_poly.entity_id
_entity_poly.type
_entity_poly.pdbx_seq_one_letter_code
_entity_poly.pdbx_strand_id
1 'polypeptide(L)'
;MEKLLNKKEIAEVLGVSVKAIDKWVCERRIPFIKLSQKCVRFVPSQMRMYLNKFRIKPVKPIPVLSRQKAKPPVRPMSRPKPRR
;
A
#
# COMPACT_ATOMS: atom_id res chain seq x y z
N MET A 1 -23.42 0.32 -23.76
CA MET A 1 -22.87 -1.04 -23.63
C MET A 1 -21.57 -0.95 -22.86
N GLU A 2 -21.45 -1.63 -21.72
CA GLU A 2 -20.20 -1.64 -20.97
C GLU A 2 -19.22 -2.64 -21.59
N LYS A 3 -18.00 -2.18 -21.88
CA LYS A 3 -16.93 -3.03 -22.40
C LYS A 3 -16.35 -3.84 -21.24
N LEU A 4 -16.40 -5.17 -21.34
CA LEU A 4 -15.72 -6.02 -20.36
C LEU A 4 -14.21 -5.98 -20.60
N LEU A 5 -13.46 -5.78 -19.51
CA LEU A 5 -12.02 -5.66 -19.53
C LEU A 5 -11.37 -7.02 -19.22
N ASN A 6 -10.27 -7.29 -19.92
CA ASN A 6 -9.38 -8.40 -19.63
C ASN A 6 -8.42 -8.05 -18.48
N LYS A 7 -7.71 -9.07 -17.96
CA LYS A 7 -6.72 -8.91 -16.88
C LYS A 7 -5.64 -7.86 -17.16
N LYS A 8 -5.23 -7.72 -18.42
CA LYS A 8 -4.22 -6.72 -18.84
C LYS A 8 -4.79 -5.31 -18.79
N GLU A 9 -5.95 -5.10 -19.40
CA GLU A 9 -6.58 -3.78 -19.48
C GLU A 9 -6.97 -3.26 -18.08
N ILE A 10 -7.52 -4.12 -17.21
CA ILE A 10 -7.87 -3.71 -15.85
C ILE A 10 -6.61 -3.41 -15.01
N ALA A 11 -5.48 -4.07 -15.29
CA ALA A 11 -4.20 -3.79 -14.67
C ALA A 11 -3.66 -2.42 -15.07
N GLU A 12 -3.78 -2.07 -16.35
CA GLU A 12 -3.43 -0.73 -16.86
C GLU A 12 -4.32 0.36 -16.26
N VAL A 13 -5.64 0.12 -16.18
CA VAL A 13 -6.60 1.08 -15.59
C VAL A 13 -6.34 1.33 -14.11
N LEU A 14 -5.91 0.30 -13.37
CA LEU A 14 -5.62 0.40 -11.94
C LEU A 14 -4.17 0.80 -11.64
N GLY A 15 -3.29 0.80 -12.64
CA GLY A 15 -1.86 1.08 -12.47
C GLY A 15 -1.11 0.01 -11.67
N VAL A 16 -1.54 -1.25 -11.75
CA VAL A 16 -0.93 -2.37 -11.02
C VAL A 16 -0.43 -3.46 -11.98
N SER A 17 0.41 -4.37 -11.47
CA SER A 17 0.87 -5.51 -12.26
C SER A 17 -0.25 -6.55 -12.44
N VAL A 18 -0.27 -7.23 -13.59
CA VAL A 18 -1.18 -8.36 -13.87
C VAL A 18 -1.06 -9.45 -12.80
N LYS A 19 0.15 -9.71 -12.27
CA LYS A 19 0.37 -10.66 -11.17
C LYS A 19 -0.39 -10.27 -9.90
N ALA A 20 -0.46 -8.97 -9.59
CA ALA A 20 -1.21 -8.49 -8.44
C ALA A 20 -2.72 -8.75 -8.64
N ILE A 21 -3.22 -8.56 -9.85
CA ILE A 21 -4.61 -8.84 -10.19
C ILE A 21 -4.93 -10.33 -10.08
N ASP A 22 -4.07 -11.21 -10.60
CA ASP A 22 -4.23 -12.65 -10.42
C ASP A 22 -4.27 -13.05 -8.94
N LYS A 23 -3.38 -12.48 -8.12
CA LYS A 23 -3.39 -12.69 -6.67
C LYS A 23 -4.72 -12.23 -6.04
N TRP A 24 -5.19 -11.03 -6.39
CA TRP A 24 -6.44 -10.49 -5.87
C TRP A 24 -7.68 -11.29 -6.31
N VAL A 25 -7.66 -11.87 -7.51
CA VAL A 25 -8.71 -12.78 -7.99
C VAL A 25 -8.69 -14.09 -7.20
N CYS A 26 -7.52 -14.68 -6.98
CA CYS A 26 -7.38 -15.89 -6.15
C CYS A 26 -7.85 -15.66 -4.72
N GLU A 27 -7.50 -14.51 -4.14
CA GLU A 27 -7.94 -14.09 -2.80
C GLU A 27 -9.41 -13.61 -2.77
N ARG A 28 -10.09 -13.56 -3.92
CA ARG A 28 -11.48 -13.05 -4.07
C ARG A 28 -11.69 -11.66 -3.48
N ARG A 29 -10.64 -10.82 -3.49
CA ARG A 29 -10.66 -9.43 -3.02
C ARG A 29 -11.30 -8.47 -4.03
N ILE A 30 -11.59 -8.92 -5.25
CA ILE A 30 -12.06 -8.07 -6.34
C ILE A 30 -13.26 -8.72 -7.02
N PRO A 31 -14.28 -7.95 -7.42
CA PRO A 31 -15.38 -8.48 -8.23
C PRO A 31 -14.87 -8.90 -9.62
N PHE A 32 -15.09 -10.16 -9.97
CA PHE A 32 -14.74 -10.70 -11.28
C PHE A 32 -15.87 -11.57 -11.83
N ILE A 33 -15.98 -11.62 -13.15
CA ILE A 33 -16.89 -12.51 -13.87
C ILE A 33 -16.06 -13.65 -14.42
N LYS A 34 -16.36 -14.86 -13.95
CA LYS A 34 -15.72 -16.08 -14.45
C LYS A 34 -16.56 -16.63 -15.60
N LEU A 35 -16.04 -16.52 -16.82
CA LEU A 35 -16.68 -17.08 -18.01
C LEU A 35 -16.25 -18.54 -18.24
N SER A 36 -15.02 -18.88 -17.86
CA SER A 36 -14.48 -20.24 -17.91
C SER A 36 -13.33 -20.40 -16.92
N GLN A 37 -12.74 -21.60 -16.78
CA GLN A 37 -11.60 -21.85 -15.90
C GLN A 37 -10.41 -20.90 -16.18
N LYS A 38 -10.17 -20.56 -17.44
CA LYS A 38 -9.05 -19.69 -17.87
C LYS A 38 -9.48 -18.25 -18.23
N CYS A 39 -10.78 -18.00 -18.36
CA CYS A 39 -11.30 -16.71 -18.82
C CYS A 39 -11.99 -15.97 -17.68
N VAL A 40 -11.35 -14.91 -17.21
CA VAL A 40 -11.85 -13.99 -16.20
C VAL A 40 -11.95 -12.60 -16.80
N ARG A 41 -13.12 -11.97 -16.64
CA ARG A 41 -13.40 -10.61 -17.13
C ARG A 41 -13.84 -9.70 -15.99
N PHE A 42 -13.64 -8.40 -16.20
CA PHE A 42 -13.95 -7.37 -15.23
C PHE A 42 -14.88 -6.33 -15.83
N VAL A 43 -15.84 -5.87 -15.02
CA VAL A 43 -16.72 -4.76 -15.39
C VAL A 43 -16.17 -3.49 -14.74
N PRO A 44 -15.81 -2.45 -15.52
CA PRO A 44 -15.18 -1.25 -14.98
C PRO A 44 -16.06 -0.52 -13.97
N SER A 45 -17.38 -0.47 -14.18
CA SER A 45 -18.29 0.21 -13.25
C SER A 45 -18.38 -0.50 -11.91
N GLN A 46 -18.49 -1.82 -11.89
CA GLN A 46 -18.44 -2.61 -10.65
C GLN A 46 -17.12 -2.41 -9.91
N MET A 47 -16.01 -2.33 -10.65
CA MET A 47 -14.69 -2.13 -10.07
C MET A 47 -14.58 -0.76 -9.39
N ARG A 48 -15.06 0.31 -10.05
CA ARG A 48 -15.12 1.65 -9.47
C ARG A 48 -16.01 1.72 -8.24
N MET A 49 -17.19 1.10 -8.29
CA MET A 49 -18.10 1.04 -7.13
C MET A 49 -17.46 0.30 -5.97
N TYR A 50 -16.77 -0.81 -6.24
CA TYR A 50 -16.04 -1.57 -5.23
C TYR A 50 -14.94 -0.74 -4.59
N LEU A 51 -14.08 -0.10 -5.39
CA LEU A 51 -13.01 0.76 -4.88
C LEU A 51 -13.55 1.91 -4.02
N ASN A 52 -14.67 2.50 -4.42
CA ASN A 52 -15.29 3.58 -3.66
C ASN A 52 -15.87 3.06 -2.32
N LYS A 53 -16.48 1.88 -2.32
CA LYS A 53 -17.01 1.23 -1.11
C LYS A 53 -15.92 0.88 -0.10
N PHE A 54 -14.77 0.41 -0.58
CA PHE A 54 -13.62 0.03 0.26
C PHE A 54 -12.59 1.16 0.42
N ARG A 55 -12.95 2.40 0.09
CA ARG A 55 -12.06 3.55 0.23
C ARG A 55 -11.85 3.88 1.71
N ILE A 56 -10.70 3.48 2.25
CA ILE A 56 -10.28 3.80 3.61
C ILE A 56 -9.75 5.23 3.60
N LYS A 57 -10.23 6.08 4.53
CA LYS A 57 -9.66 7.42 4.74
C LYS A 57 -8.25 7.26 5.31
N PRO A 58 -7.22 7.88 4.74
CA PRO A 58 -5.87 7.78 5.28
C PRO A 58 -5.88 8.32 6.71
N VAL A 59 -5.44 7.50 7.66
CA VAL A 59 -5.21 7.95 9.02
C VAL A 59 -4.08 8.96 8.94
N LYS A 60 -4.30 10.17 9.48
CA LYS A 60 -3.24 11.18 9.57
C LYS A 60 -2.04 10.52 10.26
N PRO A 61 -0.81 10.71 9.76
CA PRO A 61 0.36 10.15 10.43
C PRO A 61 0.30 10.59 11.88
N ILE A 62 0.28 9.62 12.79
CA ILE A 62 0.42 9.90 14.21
C ILE A 62 1.76 10.65 14.31
N PRO A 63 1.80 11.86 14.88
CA PRO A 63 3.06 12.52 15.11
C PRO A 63 3.84 11.62 16.06
N VAL A 64 4.74 10.81 15.50
CA VAL A 64 5.70 10.06 16.29
C VAL A 64 6.48 11.12 17.05
N LEU A 65 6.29 11.15 18.38
CA LEU A 65 7.05 12.03 19.26
C LEU A 65 8.51 11.87 18.85
N SER A 66 9.04 12.92 18.22
CA SER A 66 10.40 12.97 17.72
C SER A 66 11.26 12.47 18.86
N ARG A 67 11.86 11.28 18.70
CA ARG A 67 12.81 10.75 19.66
C ARG A 67 13.94 11.77 19.66
N GLN A 68 13.88 12.74 20.57
CA GLN A 68 14.91 13.76 20.68
C GLN A 68 16.18 12.96 20.90
N LYS A 69 17.13 13.08 19.97
CA LYS A 69 18.46 12.52 20.13
C LYS A 69 18.98 13.08 21.44
N ALA A 70 18.94 12.29 22.51
CA ALA A 70 19.62 12.64 23.74
C ALA A 70 21.07 12.90 23.36
N LYS A 71 21.53 14.13 23.59
CA LYS A 71 22.94 14.50 23.40
C LYS A 71 23.74 13.52 24.25
N PRO A 72 24.75 12.82 23.70
CA PRO A 72 25.54 11.90 24.52
C PRO A 72 26.09 12.68 25.71
N PRO A 73 26.13 12.08 26.91
CA PRO A 73 26.64 12.78 28.08
C PRO A 73 28.05 13.27 27.78
N VAL A 74 28.26 14.58 27.88
CA VAL A 74 29.59 15.16 27.75
C VAL A 74 30.40 14.54 28.88
N ARG A 75 31.38 13.67 28.56
CA ARG A 75 32.33 13.20 29.57
C ARG A 75 32.98 14.45 30.14
N PRO A 76 32.92 14.69 31.47
CA PRO A 76 33.63 15.82 32.04
C PRO A 76 35.10 15.67 31.69
N MET A 77 35.70 16.73 31.13
CA MET A 77 37.14 16.77 30.88
C MET A 77 37.85 16.41 32.18
N SER A 78 38.68 15.36 32.11
CA SER A 78 39.55 14.95 33.21
C SER A 78 40.28 16.18 33.73
N ARG A 79 40.07 16.55 35.00
CA ARG A 79 40.86 17.61 35.66
C ARG A 79 42.34 17.27 35.48
N PRO A 80 43.19 18.19 34.99
CA PRO A 80 44.62 17.95 34.95
C PRO A 80 45.12 17.73 36.38
N LYS A 81 45.89 16.65 36.57
CA LYS A 81 46.52 16.34 37.87
C LYS A 81 47.39 17.53 38.30
N PRO A 82 47.31 17.96 39.57
CA PRO A 82 48.19 19.00 40.07
C PRO A 82 49.64 18.52 39.97
N ARG A 83 50.51 19.32 39.35
CA ARG A 83 51.96 19.13 39.44
C ARG A 83 52.46 19.88 40.67
N ARG A 84 52.67 19.14 41.76
CA ARG A 84 53.77 19.29 42.74
C ARG A 84 53.53 18.39 43.93
#